data_AF-A0A8S2NNZ9-F1
#
_entry.id   AF-A0A8S2NNZ9-F1
#
_cell.length_a   1.000
_cell.length_b   1.000
_cell.length_c   1.000
_cell.angle_alpha   90.00
_cell.angle_beta   90.00
_cell.angle_gamma   90.00
#
_symmetry.space_group_name_H-M   'P 1'
#
loop_
_entity.id
_entity.type
_entity.pdbx_description
1 polymer ?
#
loop_
_entity_poly.entity_id
_entity_poly.type
_entity_poly.pdbx_seq_one_letter_code
_entity_poly.pdbx_strand_id
1 'polypeptide(L)'
;HPELLKYQVRVHAIYRYEKFWLPFIFENKEFDNIVPPIDIHLIWHCHLLAPLAYANDCEQVVGQLINSKICQKTFQAVKYSEQLWLKTYKNSMPYTIDYKTTLP
;
A
#
# COMPACT_ATOMS: atom_id res chain seq x y z
N HIS A 1 -12.35 -8.66 25.35
CA HIS A 1 -11.25 -9.26 24.60
C HIS A 1 -11.46 -8.88 23.15
N PRO A 2 -10.74 -7.90 22.57
CA PRO A 2 -10.89 -7.64 21.15
C PRO A 2 -10.35 -8.89 20.46
N GLU A 3 -11.23 -9.68 19.86
CA GLU A 3 -10.82 -10.74 18.96
C GLU A 3 -9.85 -10.12 17.97
N LEU A 4 -8.60 -10.60 18.03
CA LEU A 4 -7.48 -10.14 17.24
C LEU A 4 -7.96 -9.98 15.80
N LEU A 5 -7.90 -8.75 15.28
CA LEU A 5 -8.23 -8.32 13.91
C LEU A 5 -8.65 -9.48 12.99
N LYS A 6 -9.95 -9.55 12.65
CA LYS A 6 -10.55 -10.56 11.74
C LYS A 6 -9.56 -10.92 10.62
N TYR A 7 -9.27 -12.22 10.41
CA TYR A 7 -8.38 -12.76 9.35
C TYR A 7 -8.55 -12.05 7.99
N GLN A 8 -9.79 -11.72 7.65
CA GLN A 8 -10.18 -11.01 6.44
C GLN A 8 -9.52 -9.62 6.29
N VAL A 9 -9.32 -8.86 7.39
CA VAL A 9 -8.64 -7.56 7.35
C VAL A 9 -7.21 -7.71 6.85
N ARG A 10 -6.48 -8.68 7.41
CA ARG A 10 -5.09 -8.95 7.03
C ARG A 10 -5.01 -9.39 5.57
N VAL A 11 -5.84 -10.34 5.16
CA VAL A 11 -5.87 -10.83 3.77
C VAL A 11 -6.20 -9.69 2.80
N HIS A 12 -7.15 -8.84 3.15
CA HIS A 12 -7.53 -7.71 2.31
C HIS A 12 -6.41 -6.66 2.21
N ALA A 13 -5.73 -6.34 3.32
CA ALA A 13 -4.58 -5.42 3.30
C ALA A 13 -3.42 -5.96 2.43
N ILE A 14 -3.12 -7.27 2.52
CA ILE A 14 -2.12 -7.93 1.66
C ILE A 14 -2.54 -7.86 0.19
N TYR A 15 -3.80 -8.17 -0.12
CA TYR A 15 -4.33 -8.08 -1.48
C TYR A 15 -4.21 -6.67 -2.06
N ARG A 16 -4.53 -5.63 -1.28
CA ARG A 16 -4.37 -4.22 -1.71
C ARG A 16 -2.91 -3.87 -1.94
N TYR A 17 -2.02 -4.31 -1.06
CA TYR A 17 -0.58 -4.11 -1.20
C TYR A 17 -0.04 -4.74 -2.49
N GLU A 18 -0.30 -6.02 -2.71
CA GLU A 18 0.24 -6.76 -3.86
C GLU A 18 -0.35 -6.31 -5.19
N LYS A 19 -1.68 -6.16 -5.27
CA LYS A 19 -2.39 -5.94 -6.54
C LYS A 19 -2.51 -4.47 -6.93
N PHE A 20 -2.46 -3.55 -5.97
CA PHE A 20 -2.68 -2.13 -6.23
C PHE A 20 -1.48 -1.28 -5.82
N TRP A 21 -0.89 -1.51 -4.64
CA TRP A 21 0.20 -0.64 -4.17
C TRP A 21 1.49 -0.84 -4.97
N LEU A 22 1.97 -2.07 -5.13
CA LEU A 22 3.25 -2.33 -5.82
C LEU A 22 3.26 -1.81 -7.26
N PRO A 23 2.24 -2.06 -8.12
CA PRO A 23 2.19 -1.46 -9.45
C PRO A 23 2.09 0.06 -9.39
N PHE A 24 1.26 0.60 -8.48
CA PHE A 24 1.05 2.04 -8.36
C PHE A 24 2.32 2.80 -8.02
N ILE A 25 3.08 2.35 -7.02
CA ILE A 25 4.31 3.03 -6.63
C ILE A 25 5.40 2.88 -7.69
N PHE A 26 5.41 1.76 -8.42
CA PHE A 26 6.34 1.54 -9.54
C PHE A 26 6.06 2.50 -10.70
N GLU A 27 4.80 2.66 -11.10
CA GLU A 27 4.38 3.61 -12.16
C GLU A 27 4.67 5.06 -11.78
N ASN A 28 4.68 5.36 -10.48
CA ASN A 28 4.85 6.70 -9.94
C ASN A 28 6.20 6.88 -9.20
N LYS A 29 7.21 6.07 -9.52
CA LYS A 29 8.52 6.04 -8.85
C LYS A 29 9.33 7.33 -8.94
N GLU A 30 8.97 8.21 -9.88
CA GLU A 30 9.57 9.54 -10.04
C GLU A 30 9.11 10.55 -8.97
N PHE A 31 8.07 10.21 -8.19
CA PHE A 31 7.53 11.07 -7.15
C PHE A 31 7.99 10.61 -5.75
N ASP A 32 8.86 11.40 -5.12
CA ASP A 32 9.44 11.09 -3.81
C ASP A 32 8.48 11.26 -2.60
N ASN A 33 7.22 11.65 -2.82
CA ASN A 33 6.27 12.03 -1.76
C ASN A 33 4.95 11.25 -1.79
N ILE A 34 4.97 10.03 -2.31
CA ILE A 34 3.79 9.16 -2.34
C ILE A 34 3.69 8.37 -1.03
N VAL A 35 2.61 8.58 -0.31
CA VAL A 35 2.32 7.99 0.99
C VAL A 35 1.29 6.86 0.81
N PRO A 36 1.51 5.67 1.39
CA PRO A 36 0.50 4.61 1.39
C PRO A 36 -0.63 4.85 2.39
N PRO A 37 -1.84 4.32 2.12
CA PRO A 37 -2.86 4.06 3.14
C PRO A 37 -2.30 3.30 4.34
N ILE A 38 -2.89 3.47 5.52
CA ILE A 38 -2.32 2.93 6.78
C ILE A 38 -2.17 1.41 6.79
N ASP A 39 -3.14 0.66 6.25
CA ASP A 39 -3.09 -0.79 6.18
C ASP A 39 -1.99 -1.29 5.24
N ILE A 40 -1.90 -0.68 4.05
CA ILE A 40 -0.86 -0.97 3.06
C ILE A 40 0.52 -0.60 3.61
N HIS A 41 0.62 0.54 4.31
CA HIS A 41 1.86 0.98 4.95
C HIS A 41 2.40 -0.05 5.93
N LEU A 42 1.53 -0.64 6.75
CA LEU A 42 1.93 -1.66 7.73
C LEU A 42 2.42 -2.93 7.03
N ILE A 43 1.72 -3.40 6.00
CA ILE A 43 2.16 -4.56 5.21
C ILE A 43 3.50 -4.28 4.54
N TRP A 44 3.64 -3.13 3.88
CA TRP A 44 4.89 -2.77 3.21
C TRP A 44 6.04 -2.63 4.20
N HIS A 45 5.82 -1.98 5.34
CA HIS A 45 6.83 -1.85 6.39
C HIS A 45 7.29 -3.22 6.91
N CYS A 46 6.37 -4.15 7.16
CA CYS A 46 6.73 -5.52 7.53
C CYS A 46 7.51 -6.24 6.43
N HIS A 47 7.13 -6.07 5.16
CA HIS A 47 7.82 -6.70 4.04
C HIS A 47 9.26 -6.19 3.90
N LEU A 48 9.50 -4.90 4.13
CA LEU A 48 10.84 -4.31 4.13
C LEU A 48 11.77 -4.90 5.22
N LEU A 49 11.24 -5.55 6.25
CA LEU A 49 12.05 -6.27 7.26
C LEU A 49 12.65 -7.58 6.73
N ALA A 50 12.24 -8.03 5.54
CA ALA A 50 12.80 -9.19 4.84
C ALA A 50 13.34 -8.77 3.45
N PRO A 51 14.50 -8.08 3.38
CA PRO A 51 14.97 -7.42 2.16
C PRO A 51 15.12 -8.34 0.94
N LEU A 52 15.54 -9.59 1.15
CA LEU A 52 15.68 -10.56 0.07
C LEU A 52 14.32 -10.99 -0.50
N ALA A 53 13.34 -11.23 0.37
CA ALA A 53 11.97 -11.53 -0.06
C ALA A 53 11.37 -10.33 -0.79
N TYR A 54 11.53 -9.13 -0.23
CA TYR A 54 11.06 -7.89 -0.85
C TYR A 54 11.63 -7.67 -2.26
N ALA A 55 12.94 -7.87 -2.43
CA ALA A 55 13.56 -7.74 -3.74
C ALA A 55 13.01 -8.76 -4.76
N ASN A 56 12.89 -10.03 -4.36
CA ASN A 56 12.34 -11.08 -5.21
C ASN A 56 10.88 -10.82 -5.60
N ASP A 57 10.07 -10.33 -4.67
CA ASP A 57 8.66 -10.07 -4.90
C ASP A 57 8.46 -8.82 -5.76
N CYS A 58 9.25 -7.76 -5.55
CA CYS A 58 9.26 -6.61 -6.46
C CYS A 58 9.63 -7.02 -7.89
N GLU A 59 10.65 -7.87 -8.05
CA GLU A 59 11.03 -8.41 -9.36
C GLU A 59 9.88 -9.21 -10.00
N GLN A 60 9.18 -10.04 -9.22
CA GLN A 60 8.05 -10.83 -9.73
C GLN A 60 6.82 -9.99 -10.11
N VAL A 61 6.52 -8.94 -9.33
CA VAL A 61 5.29 -8.15 -9.50
C VAL A 61 5.48 -7.03 -10.53
N VAL A 62 6.63 -6.36 -10.53
CA VAL A 62 6.88 -5.18 -11.37
C VAL A 62 8.19 -5.23 -12.18
N GLY A 63 8.98 -6.31 -12.07
CA GLY A 63 10.22 -6.48 -12.84
C GLY A 63 11.37 -5.58 -12.42
N GLN A 64 11.28 -4.93 -11.25
CA GLN A 64 12.33 -4.07 -10.72
C GLN A 64 12.16 -3.88 -9.21
N LEU A 65 13.27 -3.77 -8.49
CA LEU A 65 13.26 -3.33 -7.09
C LEU A 65 12.66 -1.92 -6.94
N ILE A 66 11.59 -1.81 -6.15
CA ILE A 66 10.98 -0.53 -5.78
C ILE A 66 11.77 0.10 -4.63
N ASN A 67 12.06 1.40 -4.76
CA ASN A 67 12.72 2.18 -3.73
C ASN A 67 11.99 2.06 -2.37
N SER A 68 12.73 1.67 -1.33
CA SER A 68 12.21 1.46 0.02
C SER A 68 12.10 2.74 0.86
N LYS A 69 12.24 3.93 0.25
CA LYS A 69 12.10 5.21 0.97
C LYS A 69 10.67 5.37 1.48
N ILE A 70 10.53 5.35 2.80
CA ILE A 70 9.29 5.72 3.48
C ILE A 70 9.22 7.24 3.57
N CYS A 71 8.25 7.84 2.88
CA CYS A 71 8.03 9.27 2.90
C CYS A 71 7.46 9.75 4.25
N GLN A 72 7.74 11.00 4.61
CA GLN A 72 7.12 11.64 5.77
C GLN A 72 5.61 11.84 5.52
N LYS A 73 4.77 11.39 6.45
CA LYS A 73 3.30 11.48 6.34
C LYS A 73 2.78 12.89 6.64
N THR A 74 3.09 13.86 5.78
CA THR A 74 2.49 15.20 5.88
C THR A 74 1.07 15.18 5.32
N PHE A 75 0.21 16.09 5.79
CA PHE A 75 -1.17 16.21 5.30
C PHE A 75 -1.21 16.42 3.78
N GLN A 76 -0.30 17.26 3.26
CA GLN A 76 -0.17 17.54 1.83
C GLN A 76 0.21 16.29 1.03
N ALA A 77 1.19 15.51 1.51
CA ALA A 77 1.62 14.29 0.83
C ALA A 77 0.52 13.22 0.81
N VAL A 78 -0.21 13.06 1.92
CA VAL A 78 -1.36 12.14 1.99
C VAL A 78 -2.44 12.55 1.00
N LYS A 79 -2.83 13.84 0.99
CA LYS A 79 -3.85 14.34 0.06
C LYS A 79 -3.45 14.18 -1.40
N TYR A 80 -2.19 14.45 -1.74
CA TYR A 80 -1.67 14.25 -3.08
C TYR A 80 -1.72 12.77 -3.50
N SER A 81 -1.29 11.88 -2.61
CA SER A 81 -1.29 10.42 -2.85
C SER A 81 -2.69 9.88 -3.07
N GLU A 82 -3.66 10.34 -2.27
CA GLU A 82 -5.07 9.98 -2.41
C GLU A 82 -5.65 10.46 -3.75
N GLN A 83 -5.36 11.70 -4.16
CA GLN A 83 -5.82 12.23 -5.45
C GLN A 83 -5.26 11.44 -6.63
N LEU A 84 -3.96 11.09 -6.57
CA LEU A 84 -3.31 10.30 -7.60
C LEU A 84 -3.88 8.88 -7.64
N TRP A 85 -4.09 8.26 -6.48
CA TRP A 85 -4.72 6.94 -6.36
C TRP A 85 -6.13 6.91 -6.96
N LEU A 86 -6.96 7.91 -6.64
CA LEU A 86 -8.31 8.03 -7.19
C LEU A 86 -8.29 8.27 -8.71
N LYS A 87 -7.30 8.97 -9.25
CA LYS A 87 -7.13 9.12 -10.70
C LYS A 87 -6.82 7.77 -11.37
N THR A 88 -5.94 6.97 -10.77
CA THR A 88 -5.51 5.66 -11.30
C THR A 88 -6.60 4.60 -11.17
N TYR A 89 -7.14 4.41 -9.97
CA TYR A 89 -8.05 3.30 -9.65
C TYR A 89 -9.52 3.68 -9.56
N LYS A 90 -9.85 4.98 -9.63
CA LYS A 90 -11.23 5.50 -9.63
C LYS A 90 -12.05 4.87 -8.49
N ASN A 91 -13.11 4.15 -8.84
CA ASN A 91 -14.04 3.51 -7.90
C ASN A 91 -13.73 2.02 -7.67
N SER A 92 -12.66 1.48 -8.27
CA SER A 92 -12.34 0.05 -8.18
C SER A 92 -11.65 -0.32 -6.87
N MET A 93 -10.92 0.61 -6.24
CA MET A 93 -10.28 0.40 -4.94
C MET A 93 -10.18 1.73 -4.17
N PRO A 94 -10.84 1.88 -3.01
CA PRO A 94 -10.72 3.09 -2.21
C PRO A 94 -9.29 3.27 -1.67
N TYR A 95 -8.89 4.51 -1.43
CA TYR A 95 -7.59 4.83 -0.83
C TYR A 95 -7.58 4.53 0.68
N THR A 96 -8.55 5.04 1.43
CA THR A 96 -8.71 4.71 2.85
C THR A 96 -9.82 3.67 3.01
N ILE A 97 -9.57 2.61 3.79
CA ILE A 97 -10.58 1.62 4.17
C ILE A 97 -10.90 1.75 5.65
N ASP A 98 -12.19 1.88 5.96
CA ASP A 98 -12.67 1.71 7.32
C ASP A 98 -13.05 0.24 7.53
N TYR A 99 -12.15 -0.51 8.15
CA TYR A 99 -12.34 -1.93 8.44
C TYR A 99 -13.46 -2.23 9.43
N LYS A 100 -14.05 -1.21 10.09
CA LYS A 100 -15.22 -1.39 10.96
C LYS A 100 -16.53 -1.46 10.17
N THR A 101 -16.57 -0.81 9.00
CA THR A 101 -17.80 -0.63 8.21
C THR A 101 -17.73 -1.30 6.83
N THR A 102 -16.52 -1.61 6.35
CA THR A 102 -16.29 -2.05 4.96
C THR A 102 -16.14 -3.57 4.80
N LEU A 103 -15.91 -4.32 5.89
CA LEU A 103 -15.86 -5.78 5.86
C LEU A 103 -17.07 -6.37 6.59
N PRO A 104 -17.81 -7.33 5.99
CA PRO A 104 -18.92 -8.01 6.66
C PRO A 104 -18.50 -8.73 7.96
#